data_AF-A0A961B6H5-F1
#
_entry.id   AF-A0A961B6H5-F1
#
_cell.length_a   1.000
_cell.length_b   1.000
_cell.length_c   1.000
_cell.angle_alpha   90.00
_cell.angle_beta   90.00
_cell.angle_gamma   90.00
#
_symmetry.space_group_name_H-M   'P 1'
#
loop_
_entity.id
_entity.type
_entity.pdbx_description
1 polymer ?
#
loop_
_entity_poly.entity_id
_entity_poly.type
_entity_poly.pdbx_seq_one_letter_code
_entity_poly.pdbx_strand_id
1 'polypeptide(L)'
;IWGDGKQTRSFMYIDDCINGIHRFTGSRHLMEPLNLGSSEMVSIDQLVDIVEEIAGVRLRRRYNEDAPKGVRGRSSDNTRILETFGWEPSISLRDGLERTYAWIFNQMSARTAEDRGVLRMFIAPKASSSGEGEHRAASAETADAGLSLPS
;
A
#
# COMPACT_ATOMS: atom_id res chain seq x y z
N ILE A 1 9.76 -15.39 7.14
CA ILE A 1 10.46 -14.62 8.19
C ILE A 1 11.92 -15.01 8.14
N TRP A 2 12.82 -14.04 7.99
CA TRP A 2 14.26 -14.29 8.09
C TRP A 2 14.67 -14.26 9.55
N GLY A 3 15.43 -15.27 10.00
CA GLY A 3 15.71 -15.54 11.41
C GLY A 3 14.61 -16.29 12.14
N ASP A 4 14.72 -16.30 13.47
CA ASP A 4 13.82 -16.96 14.43
C ASP A 4 12.59 -16.12 14.79
N GLY A 5 12.44 -14.92 14.23
CA GLY A 5 11.35 -13.98 14.50
C GLY A 5 11.53 -13.15 15.78
N LYS A 6 12.52 -13.48 16.62
CA LYS A 6 12.73 -12.87 17.93
C LYS A 6 13.66 -11.66 17.90
N GLN A 7 14.30 -11.37 16.76
CA GLN A 7 15.06 -10.13 16.62
C GLN A 7 14.13 -8.92 16.75
N THR A 8 14.60 -7.87 17.41
CA THR A 8 13.75 -6.71 17.74
C THR A 8 14.11 -5.45 16.97
N ARG A 9 13.11 -4.64 16.66
CA ARG A 9 13.24 -3.34 15.98
C ARG A 9 12.23 -2.37 16.59
N SER A 10 12.51 -1.08 16.46
CA SER A 10 11.46 -0.06 16.48
C SER A 10 11.25 0.48 15.07
N PHE A 11 10.01 0.89 14.78
CA PHE A 11 9.64 1.52 13.52
C PHE A 11 8.94 2.84 13.83
N MET A 12 9.21 3.86 13.03
CA MET A 12 8.63 5.19 13.18
C MET A 12 7.80 5.51 11.94
N TYR A 13 6.58 6.01 12.14
CA TYR A 13 5.75 6.43 11.04
C TYR A 13 6.30 7.70 10.37
N ILE A 14 6.04 7.85 9.07
CA ILE A 14 6.66 8.89 8.25
C ILE A 14 6.29 10.31 8.70
N ASP A 15 5.08 10.53 9.20
CA ASP A 15 4.65 11.86 9.65
C ASP A 15 5.51 12.35 10.84
N ASP A 16 5.81 11.49 11.81
CA ASP A 16 6.70 11.82 12.93
C ASP A 16 8.14 12.06 12.47
N CYS A 17 8.60 11.31 11.46
CA CYS A 17 9.91 11.52 10.85
C CYS A 17 10.01 12.93 10.24
N ILE A 18 9.04 13.31 9.42
CA ILE A 18 9.00 14.63 8.76
C ILE A 18 8.88 15.74 9.80
N ASN A 19 8.02 15.55 10.81
CA ASN A 19 7.80 16.50 11.88
C ASN A 19 9.10 16.72 12.69
N GLY A 20 9.79 15.64 13.07
CA GLY A 20 11.07 15.71 13.76
C GLY A 20 12.15 16.41 12.92
N ILE A 21 12.29 16.05 11.64
CA ILE A 21 13.24 16.71 10.74
C ILE A 21 12.96 18.21 10.68
N HIS A 22 11.70 18.61 10.44
CA HIS A 22 11.32 20.02 10.35
C HIS A 22 11.53 20.78 11.67
N ARG A 23 11.26 20.15 12.82
CA ARG A 23 11.42 20.76 14.14
C ARG A 23 12.88 21.05 14.48
N PHE A 24 13.79 20.13 14.14
CA PHE A 24 15.16 20.20 14.64
C PHE A 24 16.13 20.77 13.61
N THR A 25 15.84 20.62 12.32
CA THR A 25 16.66 21.19 11.25
C THR A 25 16.65 22.72 11.35
N GLY A 26 17.82 23.33 11.55
CA GLY A 26 17.96 24.77 11.76
C GLY A 26 17.84 25.22 13.22
N SER A 27 17.58 24.31 14.16
CA SER A 27 17.62 24.64 15.58
C SER A 27 19.05 24.84 16.07
N ARG A 28 19.31 25.97 16.73
CA ARG A 28 20.57 26.22 17.45
C ARG A 28 20.80 25.29 18.65
N HIS A 29 19.79 24.53 19.05
CA HIS A 29 19.87 23.59 20.18
C HIS A 29 20.35 22.20 19.74
N LEU A 30 20.33 21.90 18.44
CA LEU A 30 20.85 20.65 17.89
C LEU A 30 22.30 20.85 17.43
N MET A 31 23.26 20.55 18.32
CA MET A 31 24.70 20.73 18.04
C MET A 31 25.46 19.41 17.83
N GLU A 32 24.82 18.28 18.09
CA GLU A 32 25.41 16.94 17.92
C GLU A 32 24.35 15.97 17.38
N PRO A 33 24.73 14.75 16.92
CA PRO A 33 23.76 13.76 16.46
C PRO A 33 22.68 13.47 17.51
N LEU A 34 21.44 13.36 17.01
CA LEU A 34 20.26 13.08 17.79
C LEU A 34 19.51 11.90 17.18
N ASN A 35 19.08 10.97 18.03
CA ASN A 35 18.19 9.90 17.59
C ASN A 35 16.83 10.51 17.21
N LEU A 36 16.33 10.14 16.02
CA LEU A 36 14.98 10.44 15.57
C LEU A 36 14.32 9.11 15.18
N GLY A 37 13.62 8.51 16.14
CA GLY A 37 13.01 7.21 15.98
C GLY A 37 12.06 6.88 17.13
N SER A 38 11.16 5.94 16.90
CA SER A 38 10.30 5.41 17.95
C SER A 38 11.12 4.61 18.96
N SER A 39 10.74 4.70 20.24
CA SER A 39 11.24 3.85 21.33
C SER A 39 10.41 2.56 21.49
N GLU A 40 9.28 2.43 20.77
CA GLU A 40 8.42 1.24 20.77
C GLU A 40 9.13 0.06 20.09
N MET A 41 9.68 -0.84 20.92
CA MET A 41 10.42 -2.00 20.47
C MET A 41 9.52 -3.23 20.36
N VAL A 42 9.56 -3.89 19.20
CA VAL A 42 8.83 -5.13 18.93
C VAL A 42 9.73 -6.19 18.31
N SER A 43 9.40 -7.46 18.50
CA SER A 43 9.99 -8.55 17.71
C SER A 43 9.40 -8.59 16.29
N ILE A 44 10.05 -9.31 15.38
CA ILE A 44 9.49 -9.53 14.04
C ILE A 44 8.22 -10.40 14.12
N ASP A 45 8.12 -11.33 15.06
CA ASP A 45 6.87 -12.08 15.28
C ASP A 45 5.72 -11.14 15.67
N GLN A 46 5.95 -10.22 16.60
CA GLN A 46 4.95 -9.22 17.02
C GLN A 46 4.55 -8.29 15.87
N LEU A 47 5.52 -7.86 15.05
CA LEU A 47 5.23 -7.08 13.85
C LEU A 47 4.30 -7.84 12.89
N VAL A 48 4.56 -9.14 12.69
CA VAL A 48 3.71 -9.99 11.84
C VAL A 48 2.34 -10.20 12.46
N ASP A 49 2.23 -10.39 13.77
CA ASP A 49 0.95 -10.48 14.47
C ASP A 49 0.09 -9.22 14.22
N ILE A 50 0.67 -8.02 14.37
CA ILE A 50 -0.05 -6.75 14.14
C ILE A 50 -0.54 -6.66 12.68
N VAL A 51 0.29 -7.02 11.70
CA VAL A 51 -0.10 -6.99 10.28
C VAL A 51 -1.18 -8.03 9.96
N GLU A 52 -1.11 -9.21 10.56
CA GLU A 52 -2.13 -10.26 10.43
C GLU A 52 -3.49 -9.80 10.99
N GLU A 53 -3.48 -9.13 12.15
CA GLU A 53 -4.68 -8.53 12.75
C GLU A 53 -5.29 -7.44 11.85
N ILE A 54 -4.47 -6.49 11.37
CA ILE A 54 -4.91 -5.43 10.45
C ILE A 54 -5.49 -6.03 9.16
N ALA A 55 -4.86 -7.08 8.63
CA ALA A 55 -5.29 -7.73 7.40
C ALA A 55 -6.48 -8.69 7.59
N GLY A 56 -6.84 -9.05 8.82
CA GLY A 56 -7.86 -10.05 9.11
C GLY A 56 -7.51 -11.46 8.60
N VAL A 57 -6.22 -11.83 8.57
CA VAL A 57 -5.75 -13.14 8.07
C VAL A 57 -4.76 -13.77 9.05
N ARG A 58 -4.58 -15.10 8.97
CA ARG A 58 -3.50 -15.80 9.66
C ARG A 58 -2.62 -16.53 8.66
N LEU A 59 -1.33 -16.25 8.67
CA LEU A 59 -0.38 -16.83 7.73
C LEU A 59 0.24 -18.11 8.29
N ARG A 60 0.54 -19.06 7.41
CA ARG A 60 1.47 -20.14 7.73
C ARG A 60 2.90 -19.61 7.67
N ARG A 61 3.42 -19.15 8.80
CA ARG A 61 4.77 -18.59 8.92
C ARG A 61 5.83 -19.65 8.60
N ARG A 62 6.84 -19.27 7.80
CA ARG A 62 8.06 -20.04 7.56
C ARG A 62 9.26 -19.22 8.02
N TYR A 63 10.16 -19.85 8.75
CA TYR A 63 11.37 -19.23 9.30
C TYR A 63 12.58 -19.73 8.50
N ASN A 64 13.50 -18.83 8.21
CA ASN A 64 14.76 -19.14 7.54
C ASN A 64 15.90 -18.55 8.36
N GLU A 65 16.56 -19.39 9.17
CA GLU A 65 17.60 -18.97 10.10
C GLU A 65 18.95 -18.63 9.44
N ASP A 66 19.16 -19.16 8.23
CA ASP A 66 20.34 -18.96 7.40
C ASP A 66 20.32 -17.61 6.66
N ALA A 67 19.14 -16.98 6.55
CA ALA A 67 18.99 -15.68 5.91
C ALA A 67 19.63 -14.55 6.75
N PRO A 68 20.11 -13.46 6.12
CA PRO A 68 20.67 -12.31 6.83
C PRO A 68 19.65 -11.67 7.80
N LYS A 69 20.03 -11.57 9.08
CA LYS A 69 19.18 -11.02 10.17
C LYS A 69 19.50 -9.57 10.54
N GLY A 70 20.72 -9.11 10.21
CA GLY A 70 21.29 -7.90 10.80
C GLY A 70 21.53 -8.07 12.31
N VAL A 71 21.52 -6.97 13.06
CA VAL A 71 21.70 -6.98 14.53
C VAL A 71 20.56 -7.69 15.26
N ARG A 72 20.83 -8.22 16.46
CA ARG A 72 19.81 -8.93 17.26
C ARG A 72 18.67 -8.03 17.72
N GLY A 73 18.97 -6.79 18.12
CA GLY A 73 17.98 -5.85 18.60
C GLY A 73 18.46 -4.41 18.44
N ARG A 74 17.53 -3.50 18.19
CA ARG A 74 17.77 -2.05 18.24
C ARG A 74 16.45 -1.31 18.51
N SER A 75 16.51 -0.25 19.30
CA SER A 75 15.45 0.73 19.50
C SER A 75 16.06 2.12 19.63
N SER A 76 15.25 3.17 19.53
CA SER A 76 15.68 4.55 19.76
C SER A 76 15.75 4.83 21.26
N ASP A 77 16.87 5.40 21.72
CA ASP A 77 16.92 6.07 23.03
C ASP A 77 16.50 7.52 22.83
N ASN A 78 15.35 7.88 23.41
CA ASN A 78 14.72 9.19 23.26
C ASN A 78 15.03 10.15 24.43
N THR A 79 15.93 9.79 25.35
CA THR A 79 16.28 10.64 26.50
C THR A 79 16.69 12.04 26.05
N ARG A 80 17.63 12.12 25.08
CA ARG A 80 18.16 13.41 24.61
C ARG A 80 17.14 14.26 23.83
N ILE A 81 16.29 13.65 23.01
CA ILE A 81 15.30 14.39 22.20
C ILE A 81 14.20 14.98 23.11
N LEU A 82 13.83 14.24 24.15
CA LEU A 82 12.93 14.73 25.20
C LEU A 82 13.56 15.86 26.02
N GLU A 83 14.80 15.70 26.48
CA GLU A 83 15.51 16.73 27.24
C GLU A 83 15.73 18.02 26.45
N THR A 84 16.06 17.91 25.15
CA THR A 84 16.42 19.06 24.31
C THR A 84 15.19 19.76 23.74
N PHE A 85 14.16 19.00 23.37
CA PHE A 85 13.03 19.50 22.59
C PHE A 85 11.65 19.24 23.21
N GLY A 86 11.56 18.47 24.29
CA GLY A 86 10.29 18.11 24.92
C GLY A 86 9.36 17.35 23.98
N TRP A 87 9.92 16.63 23.01
CA TRP A 87 9.18 15.96 21.94
C TRP A 87 9.75 14.59 21.68
N GLU A 88 8.89 13.64 21.28
CA GLU A 88 9.28 12.36 20.70
C GLU A 88 8.20 11.87 19.72
N PRO A 89 8.50 10.91 18.83
CA PRO A 89 7.48 10.28 18.00
C PRO A 89 6.34 9.71 18.83
N SER A 90 5.10 9.92 18.38
CA SER A 90 3.90 9.62 19.17
C SER A 90 2.92 8.69 18.45
N ILE A 91 3.11 8.47 17.14
CA ILE A 91 2.27 7.56 16.37
C ILE A 91 2.70 6.13 16.68
N SER A 92 1.77 5.33 17.21
CA SER A 92 2.02 3.93 17.54
C SER A 92 2.37 3.13 16.28
N LEU A 93 3.12 2.03 16.47
CA LEU A 93 3.42 1.09 15.39
C LEU A 93 2.15 0.61 14.70
N ARG A 94 1.11 0.27 15.49
CA ARG A 94 -0.16 -0.24 14.96
C ARG A 94 -0.85 0.79 14.07
N ASP A 95 -0.99 2.03 14.52
CA ASP A 95 -1.66 3.09 13.74
C ASP A 95 -0.89 3.40 12.45
N GLY A 96 0.45 3.45 12.53
CA GLY A 96 1.31 3.64 11.37
C GLY A 96 1.18 2.48 10.36
N LEU A 97 1.14 1.24 10.85
CA LEU A 97 0.96 0.05 10.01
C LEU A 97 -0.43 -0.03 9.40
N GLU A 98 -1.49 0.38 10.08
CA GLU A 98 -2.84 0.37 9.54
C GLU A 98 -2.94 1.30 8.32
N ARG A 99 -2.40 2.52 8.44
CA ARG A 99 -2.30 3.48 7.32
C ARG A 99 -1.44 2.94 6.18
N THR A 100 -0.29 2.35 6.52
CA THR A 100 0.65 1.79 5.54
C THR A 100 0.04 0.62 4.80
N TYR A 101 -0.65 -0.28 5.52
CA TYR A 101 -1.34 -1.43 4.96
C TYR A 101 -2.42 -1.00 3.97
N ALA A 102 -3.30 -0.06 4.37
CA ALA A 102 -4.35 0.45 3.49
C ALA A 102 -3.78 1.06 2.20
N TRP A 103 -2.68 1.82 2.31
CA TRP A 103 -1.99 2.35 1.14
C TRP A 103 -1.45 1.24 0.23
N ILE A 104 -0.70 0.26 0.77
CA ILE A 104 -0.17 -0.88 -0.01
C ILE A 104 -1.30 -1.66 -0.67
N PHE A 105 -2.38 -1.95 0.06
CA PHE A 105 -3.54 -2.68 -0.45
C PHE A 105 -4.14 -2.00 -1.68
N ASN A 106 -4.29 -0.66 -1.63
CA ASN A 106 -4.78 0.12 -2.75
C ASN A 106 -3.83 0.08 -3.96
N GLN A 107 -2.51 0.19 -3.74
CA GLN A 107 -1.51 0.09 -4.81
C GLN A 107 -1.56 -1.28 -5.52
N MET A 108 -1.66 -2.37 -4.74
CA MET A 108 -1.72 -3.73 -5.27
C MET A 108 -3.03 -4.01 -6.01
N SER A 109 -4.13 -3.45 -5.53
CA SER A 109 -5.45 -3.58 -6.17
C SER A 109 -5.51 -2.82 -7.50
N ALA A 110 -4.96 -1.61 -7.56
CA ALA A 110 -4.88 -0.81 -8.78
C ALA A 110 -4.03 -1.52 -9.85
N ARG A 111 -2.85 -2.03 -9.47
CA ARG A 111 -1.98 -2.80 -10.38
C ARG A 111 -2.66 -4.05 -10.92
N THR A 112 -3.39 -4.77 -10.07
CA THR A 112 -4.14 -5.97 -10.50
C THR A 112 -5.24 -5.60 -11.51
N ALA A 113 -5.89 -4.45 -11.34
CA ALA A 113 -6.90 -3.96 -12.29
C ALA A 113 -6.26 -3.55 -13.62
N GLU A 114 -5.10 -2.88 -13.61
CA GLU A 114 -4.32 -2.55 -14.80
C GLU A 114 -3.86 -3.81 -15.54
N ASP A 115 -3.27 -4.78 -14.83
CA ASP A 115 -2.81 -6.05 -15.42
C ASP A 115 -3.98 -6.83 -16.04
N ARG A 116 -5.15 -6.85 -15.40
CA ARG A 116 -6.38 -7.45 -15.96
C ARG A 116 -6.94 -6.65 -17.13
N GLY A 117 -6.86 -5.32 -17.11
CA GLY A 117 -7.29 -4.44 -18.20
C GLY A 117 -6.43 -4.60 -19.45
N VAL A 118 -5.11 -4.71 -19.27
CA VAL A 118 -4.14 -5.02 -20.34
C VAL A 118 -4.42 -6.41 -20.92
N LEU A 119 -4.64 -7.43 -20.08
CA LEU A 119 -4.99 -8.78 -20.54
C LEU A 119 -6.29 -8.79 -21.36
N ARG A 120 -7.28 -7.98 -20.99
CA ARG A 120 -8.55 -7.85 -21.72
C ARG A 120 -8.38 -7.16 -23.07
N MET A 121 -7.43 -6.23 -23.20
CA MET A 121 -7.11 -5.55 -24.46
C MET A 121 -6.41 -6.47 -25.48
N PHE A 122 -5.69 -7.49 -25.01
CA PHE A 122 -5.06 -8.50 -25.88
C PHE A 122 -5.94 -9.72 -26.20
N ILE A 123 -7.00 -9.97 -25.40
CA ILE A 123 -7.94 -11.11 -25.60
C ILE A 123 -9.28 -10.64 -26.21
N ALA A 124 -9.54 -9.34 -26.32
CA ALA A 124 -10.73 -8.85 -27.02
C ALA A 124 -10.74 -9.37 -28.47
N PRO A 125 -11.82 -10.05 -28.92
CA PRO A 125 -11.90 -10.50 -30.30
C PRO A 125 -11.80 -9.27 -31.20
N LYS A 126 -10.90 -9.30 -32.19
CA LYS A 126 -10.92 -8.32 -33.28
C LYS A 126 -12.32 -8.37 -33.86
N ALA A 127 -13.08 -7.29 -33.70
CA ALA A 127 -14.33 -7.10 -34.43
C ALA A 127 -14.01 -7.36 -35.90
N SER A 128 -14.68 -8.37 -36.48
CA SER A 128 -14.51 -8.73 -37.87
C SER A 128 -14.91 -7.55 -38.73
N SER A 129 -13.94 -6.95 -39.42
CA SER A 129 -14.20 -6.04 -40.52
C SER A 129 -14.75 -6.85 -41.69
N SER A 130 -16.07 -6.98 -41.78
CA SER A 130 -16.78 -7.37 -43.00
C SER A 130 -17.54 -6.15 -43.50
N GLY A 131 -16.99 -5.50 -44.52
CA GLY A 131 -17.53 -4.24 -45.06
C GLY A 131 -17.04 -3.93 -46.46
N GLU A 132 -17.19 -4.88 -47.39
CA GLU A 132 -17.36 -4.65 -48.84
C GLU A 132 -18.30 -5.77 -49.30
N GLY A 133 -19.36 -5.60 -50.07
CA GLY A 133 -20.02 -4.48 -50.74
C GLY A 133 -21.15 -5.13 -51.57
N GLU A 134 -22.21 -4.39 -51.91
CA GLU A 134 -22.85 -4.39 -53.24
C GLU A 134 -24.19 -3.67 -53.21
N HIS A 135 -24.21 -2.56 -53.95
CA HIS A 135 -25.40 -1.94 -54.51
C HIS A 135 -26.10 -2.92 -55.46
N ARG A 136 -27.38 -3.22 -55.22
CA ARG A 136 -28.31 -3.50 -56.31
C ARG A 136 -29.74 -3.11 -55.93
N ALA A 137 -30.35 -2.40 -56.86
CA ALA A 137 -31.68 -1.81 -56.80
C ALA A 137 -32.79 -2.86 -56.72
N ALA A 138 -33.87 -2.52 -56.01
CA ALA A 138 -35.20 -3.04 -56.26
C ALA A 138 -36.22 -1.93 -56.00
N SER A 139 -37.03 -1.66 -57.02
CA SER A 139 -38.16 -0.74 -57.05
C SER A 139 -39.47 -1.48 -56.72
N ALA A 140 -40.47 -0.72 -56.27
CA ALA A 140 -41.91 -1.06 -56.13
C ALA A 140 -42.25 -2.08 -55.02
N GLU A 141 -43.36 -2.03 -54.28
CA GLU A 141 -44.61 -1.29 -54.37
C GLU A 141 -45.31 -1.35 -52.98
N THR A 142 -46.08 -0.30 -52.68
CA THR A 142 -47.26 -0.19 -51.78
C THR A 142 -47.68 -1.34 -50.85
N ALA A 143 -47.92 -1.03 -49.57
CA ALA A 143 -49.27 -1.03 -48.98
C ALA A 143 -49.29 -0.51 -47.53
N ASP A 144 -50.27 0.35 -47.32
CA ASP A 144 -50.82 0.94 -46.10
C ASP A 144 -51.25 -0.08 -45.03
N ALA A 145 -51.09 0.26 -43.74
CA ALA A 145 -52.16 0.20 -42.73
C ALA A 145 -51.64 0.40 -41.28
N GLY A 146 -52.16 1.43 -40.62
CA GLY A 146 -52.67 1.33 -39.23
C GLY A 146 -51.66 1.50 -38.09
N LEU A 147 -51.49 2.72 -37.56
CA LEU A 147 -52.13 3.22 -36.33
C LEU A 147 -51.84 2.41 -35.03
N SER A 148 -51.15 3.07 -34.09
CA SER A 148 -51.59 3.37 -32.70
C SER A 148 -50.53 3.06 -31.64
N LEU A 149 -49.96 4.12 -31.06
CA LEU A 149 -49.47 4.15 -29.66
C LEU A 149 -50.67 4.36 -28.74
N PRO A 150 -50.66 3.86 -27.50
CA PRO A 150 -50.33 4.75 -26.35
C PRO A 150 -49.68 3.94 -25.18
N SER A 151 -49.14 4.46 -24.08
CA SER A 151 -48.90 5.80 -23.51
C SER A 151 -47.57 5.73 -22.75
#